data_AF-A0A838AEE0-F1
#
_entry.id   AF-A0A838AEE0-F1
#
_cell.length_a   1.000
_cell.length_b   1.000
_cell.length_c   1.000
_cell.angle_alpha   90.00
_cell.angle_beta   90.00
_cell.angle_gamma   90.00
#
_symmetry.space_group_name_H-M   'P 1'
#
loop_
_entity.id
_entity.type
_entity.pdbx_description
1 polymer ?
#
loop_
_entity_poly.entity_id
_entity_poly.type
_entity_poly.pdbx_seq_one_letter_code
_entity_poly.pdbx_strand_id
1 'polypeptide(L)'
;MTTGVVAVLLLVTGCSDSTTGTTDPAGQGDAGNGQEQQNRLPHSGAPAVEDPVEDTREYEADPCTILPDDKLDDVGFPIEDSSEDLEASVGPRCTYHVEGVLAGTLGVSLAKAESGGLSHIYSLNEDGILELFEEVDDIHGHPAVIAAERDQRENGECDIYIGLRDDAGLDVQVTFSSAEHSEHHDAPCDAAYRLAELGIETLQAGE
;
A
#
# COMPACT_ATOMS: atom_id res chain seq x y z
N MET A 1 5.67 24.01 76.54
CA MET A 1 6.96 23.31 76.43
C MET A 1 7.33 23.34 74.95
N THR A 2 7.95 24.44 74.51
CA THR A 2 9.39 24.59 74.11
C THR A 2 9.66 24.27 72.63
N THR A 3 9.66 25.34 71.83
CA THR A 3 10.65 25.77 70.80
C THR A 3 11.50 24.77 70.02
N GLY A 4 11.65 25.01 68.71
CA GLY A 4 12.82 24.62 67.91
C GLY A 4 12.70 24.88 66.40
N VAL A 5 13.20 26.04 65.93
CA VAL A 5 13.46 26.38 64.52
C VAL A 5 14.91 26.04 64.19
N VAL A 6 15.21 25.43 63.04
CA VAL A 6 16.52 25.57 62.36
C VAL A 6 16.33 25.55 60.84
N ALA A 7 16.73 26.65 60.20
CA ALA A 7 16.94 26.80 58.76
C ALA A 7 18.45 26.65 58.48
N VAL A 8 18.83 26.04 57.35
CA VAL A 8 20.20 26.10 56.81
C VAL A 8 20.14 26.39 55.32
N LEU A 9 20.64 27.57 54.97
CA LEU A 9 21.00 28.03 53.63
C LEU A 9 22.41 27.51 53.30
N LEU A 10 22.62 26.99 52.09
CA LEU A 10 23.96 26.83 51.51
C LEU A 10 23.98 27.51 50.13
N LEU A 11 24.72 28.61 50.07
CA LEU A 11 25.20 29.28 48.86
C LEU A 11 26.53 28.64 48.47
N VAL A 12 26.71 28.27 47.20
CA VAL A 12 28.05 28.17 46.59
C VAL A 12 28.02 28.84 45.22
N THR A 13 28.82 29.89 45.12
CA THR A 13 29.21 30.60 43.91
C THR A 13 30.40 29.89 43.26
N GLY A 14 30.45 29.88 41.93
CA GLY A 14 31.59 29.38 41.17
C GLY A 14 31.51 29.75 39.69
N CYS A 15 31.82 31.01 39.36
CA CYS A 15 32.20 31.41 38.01
C CYS A 15 33.71 31.17 37.85
N SER A 16 34.12 30.59 36.72
CA SER A 16 35.52 30.59 36.30
C SER A 16 35.60 30.76 34.79
N ASP A 17 36.38 31.78 34.43
CA ASP A 17 36.87 32.30 33.15
C ASP A 17 36.53 31.59 31.83
N SER A 18 36.08 32.43 30.89
CA SER A 18 36.05 32.21 29.45
C SER A 18 37.45 32.02 28.87
N THR A 19 37.75 30.81 28.37
CA THR A 19 38.85 30.60 27.43
C THR A 19 38.30 30.61 26.01
N THR A 20 38.69 31.63 25.26
CA THR A 20 38.45 31.73 23.82
C THR A 20 39.27 30.66 23.09
N GLY A 21 38.64 29.55 22.74
CA GLY A 21 39.19 28.54 21.85
C GLY A 21 38.41 28.51 20.55
N THR A 22 39.02 28.98 19.47
CA THR A 22 38.59 28.63 18.11
C THR A 22 38.98 27.18 17.87
N THR A 23 37.99 26.31 17.67
CA THR A 23 38.17 24.98 17.09
C THR A 23 37.03 24.72 16.11
N ASP A 24 37.41 24.50 14.85
CA ASP A 24 36.60 24.00 13.75
C ASP A 24 35.56 22.94 14.19
N PRO A 25 34.32 22.98 13.68
CA PRO A 25 33.43 21.84 13.82
C PRO A 25 33.90 20.74 12.85
N ALA A 26 34.80 19.89 13.31
CA ALA A 26 34.91 18.54 12.78
C ALA A 26 33.58 17.82 13.10
N GLY A 27 32.99 17.24 12.06
CA GLY A 27 31.66 16.65 12.06
C GLY A 27 31.29 15.94 13.35
N GLN A 28 30.32 16.54 14.06
CA GLN A 28 29.54 15.85 15.06
C GLN A 28 28.76 14.77 14.31
N GLY A 29 29.20 13.51 14.46
CA GLY A 29 28.36 12.38 14.12
C GLY A 29 27.07 12.52 14.92
N ASP A 30 26.00 12.87 14.21
CA ASP A 30 24.66 12.90 14.74
C ASP A 30 24.26 11.46 15.04
N ALA A 31 24.42 11.06 16.30
CA ALA A 31 23.64 9.98 16.87
C ALA A 31 22.24 10.54 17.18
N GLY A 32 21.51 10.89 16.10
CA GLY A 32 20.16 11.41 16.14
C GLY A 32 19.22 10.47 15.37
N ASN A 33 18.22 9.96 16.09
CA ASN A 33 16.97 9.43 15.56
C ASN A 33 17.03 8.32 14.48
N GLY A 34 17.53 7.15 14.88
CA GLY A 34 17.21 5.89 14.18
C GLY A 34 15.73 5.47 14.28
N GLN A 35 14.90 6.18 15.05
CA GLN A 35 13.46 5.87 15.20
C GLN A 35 12.53 6.72 14.31
N GLU A 36 13.02 7.79 13.66
CA GLU A 36 12.18 8.63 12.76
C GLU A 36 12.20 8.17 11.30
N GLN A 37 13.07 7.22 10.92
CA GLN A 37 13.09 6.66 9.57
C GLN A 37 12.06 5.55 9.36
N GLN A 38 11.62 4.85 10.42
CA GLN A 38 10.66 3.74 10.28
C GLN A 38 9.21 4.17 10.01
N ASN A 39 8.92 5.48 10.05
CA ASN A 39 7.58 6.03 9.79
C ASN A 39 7.51 6.93 8.54
N ARG A 40 8.57 6.94 7.71
CA ARG A 40 8.56 7.66 6.44
C ARG A 40 8.34 6.68 5.30
N LEU A 41 7.37 6.99 4.45
CA LEU A 41 7.10 6.26 3.23
C LEU A 41 7.97 6.80 2.08
N PRO A 42 8.34 5.97 1.09
CA PRO A 42 8.21 4.51 1.14
C PRO A 42 9.24 3.88 2.12
N HIS A 43 8.95 2.68 2.63
CA HIS A 43 9.85 1.93 3.53
C HIS A 43 9.90 0.44 3.18
N SER A 44 10.65 -0.35 3.96
CA SER A 44 10.82 -1.81 3.78
C SER A 44 11.32 -2.23 2.39
N GLY A 45 11.95 -1.29 1.66
CA GLY A 45 12.46 -1.52 0.31
C GLY A 45 11.44 -1.26 -0.80
N ALA A 46 10.23 -0.81 -0.49
CA ALA A 46 9.24 -0.44 -1.50
C ALA A 46 9.78 0.69 -2.42
N PRO A 47 9.60 0.58 -3.75
CA PRO A 47 9.88 1.67 -4.67
C PRO A 47 9.03 2.91 -4.36
N ALA A 48 9.60 4.10 -4.62
CA ALA A 48 8.83 5.33 -4.58
C ALA A 48 7.92 5.42 -5.82
N VAL A 49 6.75 6.02 -5.66
CA VAL A 49 5.86 6.32 -6.80
C VAL A 49 6.26 7.66 -7.42
N GLU A 50 6.82 7.62 -8.64
CA GLU A 50 7.37 8.83 -9.29
C GLU A 50 6.30 9.76 -9.87
N ASP A 51 5.18 9.20 -10.34
CA ASP A 51 4.06 9.93 -10.93
C ASP A 51 2.77 9.58 -10.16
N PRO A 52 2.52 10.22 -9.01
CA PRO A 52 1.42 9.85 -8.12
C PRO A 52 0.05 10.17 -8.70
N VAL A 53 -0.93 9.29 -8.50
CA VAL A 53 -2.36 9.62 -8.67
C VAL A 53 -2.84 10.39 -7.45
N GLU A 54 -3.12 11.69 -7.62
CA GLU A 54 -3.35 12.61 -6.50
C GLU A 54 -4.80 12.57 -5.98
N ASP A 55 -5.79 12.45 -6.87
CA ASP A 55 -7.21 12.48 -6.50
C ASP A 55 -7.91 11.13 -6.70
N THR A 56 -8.05 10.39 -5.61
CA THR A 56 -8.77 9.10 -5.58
C THR A 56 -10.18 9.21 -4.97
N ARG A 57 -10.64 10.41 -4.59
CA ARG A 57 -11.82 10.57 -3.72
C ARG A 57 -13.14 10.13 -4.36
N GLU A 58 -13.29 10.32 -5.67
CA GLU A 58 -14.47 9.86 -6.40
C GLU A 58 -14.56 8.33 -6.35
N TYR A 59 -13.44 7.66 -6.59
CA TYR A 59 -13.32 6.21 -6.58
C TYR A 59 -13.38 5.60 -5.17
N GLU A 60 -12.97 6.33 -4.14
CA GLU A 60 -13.17 5.92 -2.75
C GLU A 60 -14.66 5.94 -2.36
N ALA A 61 -15.45 6.83 -2.97
CA ALA A 61 -16.88 6.94 -2.73
C ALA A 61 -17.72 5.97 -3.59
N ASP A 62 -17.19 5.59 -4.75
CA ASP A 62 -17.81 4.66 -5.70
C ASP A 62 -16.73 3.76 -6.33
N PRO A 63 -16.27 2.70 -5.62
CA PRO A 63 -15.13 1.89 -6.06
C PRO A 63 -15.41 1.07 -7.32
N CYS A 64 -16.68 0.88 -7.69
CA CYS A 64 -17.02 0.19 -8.92
C CYS A 64 -16.71 1.03 -10.17
N THR A 65 -16.55 2.35 -10.02
CA THR A 65 -16.15 3.22 -11.15
C THR A 65 -14.69 3.06 -11.55
N ILE A 66 -13.85 2.38 -10.75
CA ILE A 66 -12.45 2.09 -11.10
C ILE A 66 -12.37 1.12 -12.28
N LEU A 67 -13.26 0.14 -12.34
CA LEU A 67 -13.36 -0.82 -13.44
C LEU A 67 -14.79 -0.80 -13.98
N PRO A 68 -15.15 0.19 -14.82
CA PRO A 68 -16.52 0.31 -15.32
C PRO A 68 -16.95 -0.95 -16.08
N ASP A 69 -18.18 -1.41 -15.86
CA ASP A 69 -18.73 -2.63 -16.49
C ASP A 69 -18.56 -2.63 -18.02
N ASP A 70 -18.78 -1.49 -18.70
CA ASP A 70 -18.60 -1.40 -20.16
C ASP A 70 -17.16 -1.64 -20.61
N LYS A 71 -16.18 -1.27 -19.77
CA LYS A 71 -14.76 -1.50 -20.03
C LYS A 71 -14.37 -2.94 -19.74
N LEU A 72 -14.91 -3.53 -18.68
CA LEU A 72 -14.74 -4.96 -18.38
C LEU A 72 -15.30 -5.82 -19.52
N ASP A 73 -16.49 -5.51 -20.02
CA ASP A 73 -17.08 -6.15 -21.20
C ASP A 73 -16.15 -6.04 -22.42
N ASP A 74 -15.65 -4.83 -22.72
CA ASP A 74 -14.76 -4.56 -23.86
C ASP A 74 -13.44 -5.37 -23.79
N VAL A 75 -12.94 -5.64 -22.57
CA VAL A 75 -11.72 -6.43 -22.36
C VAL A 75 -11.97 -7.93 -22.18
N GLY A 76 -13.23 -8.38 -22.28
CA GLY A 76 -13.58 -9.80 -22.28
C GLY A 76 -13.98 -10.38 -20.92
N PHE A 77 -14.32 -9.52 -19.97
CA PHE A 77 -14.88 -9.90 -18.67
C PHE A 77 -16.33 -9.40 -18.58
N PRO A 78 -17.28 -10.05 -19.27
CA PRO A 78 -18.68 -9.66 -19.16
C PRO A 78 -19.17 -9.79 -17.72
N ILE A 79 -19.84 -8.78 -17.17
CA ILE A 79 -20.26 -8.76 -15.76
C ILE A 79 -21.74 -9.10 -15.61
N GLU A 80 -22.05 -10.10 -14.76
CA GLU A 80 -23.43 -10.44 -14.38
C GLU A 80 -23.99 -9.45 -13.36
N ASP A 81 -23.21 -9.18 -12.31
CA ASP A 81 -23.51 -8.18 -11.29
C ASP A 81 -22.23 -7.72 -10.55
N SER A 82 -22.33 -6.57 -9.87
CA SER A 82 -21.27 -6.01 -9.05
C SER A 82 -21.81 -5.55 -7.69
N SER A 83 -20.94 -5.53 -6.69
CA SER A 83 -21.27 -5.09 -5.33
C SER A 83 -20.13 -4.30 -4.71
N GLU A 84 -20.48 -3.22 -4.02
CA GLU A 84 -19.56 -2.35 -3.30
C GLU A 84 -19.49 -2.70 -1.80
N ASP A 85 -18.30 -2.57 -1.22
CA ASP A 85 -18.06 -2.58 0.22
C ASP A 85 -17.11 -1.43 0.58
N LEU A 86 -17.68 -0.32 1.04
CA LEU A 86 -16.92 0.87 1.44
C LEU A 86 -16.18 0.70 2.78
N GLU A 87 -16.51 -0.34 3.56
CA GLU A 87 -15.94 -0.61 4.88
C GLU A 87 -15.02 -1.84 4.90
N ALA A 88 -14.69 -2.40 3.73
CA ALA A 88 -13.77 -3.53 3.63
C ALA A 88 -12.42 -3.22 4.32
N SER A 89 -11.80 -4.26 4.88
CA SER A 89 -10.64 -4.11 5.76
C SER A 89 -9.44 -3.44 5.09
N VAL A 90 -9.28 -3.67 3.79
CA VAL A 90 -8.20 -3.10 2.96
C VAL A 90 -8.53 -1.69 2.47
N GLY A 91 -9.80 -1.27 2.50
CA GLY A 91 -10.31 -0.01 1.95
C GLY A 91 -11.51 -0.24 1.03
N PRO A 92 -12.14 0.83 0.48
CA PRO A 92 -13.29 0.72 -0.39
C PRO A 92 -13.04 -0.26 -1.53
N ARG A 93 -13.97 -1.21 -1.72
CA ARG A 93 -13.83 -2.31 -2.67
C ARG A 93 -15.06 -2.45 -3.54
N CYS A 94 -14.85 -2.84 -4.79
CA CYS A 94 -15.88 -3.41 -5.63
C CYS A 94 -15.55 -4.87 -5.96
N THR A 95 -16.56 -5.73 -5.95
CA THR A 95 -16.48 -7.13 -6.38
C THR A 95 -17.44 -7.36 -7.53
N TYR A 96 -16.94 -7.92 -8.61
CA TYR A 96 -17.69 -8.25 -9.83
C TYR A 96 -17.82 -9.76 -9.97
N HIS A 97 -19.00 -10.20 -10.42
CA HIS A 97 -19.27 -11.58 -10.80
C HIS A 97 -19.27 -11.71 -12.32
N VAL A 98 -18.37 -12.54 -12.86
CA VAL A 98 -18.20 -12.67 -14.32
C VAL A 98 -19.31 -13.56 -14.90
N GLU A 99 -20.00 -13.06 -15.92
CA GLU A 99 -21.10 -13.74 -16.59
C GLU A 99 -20.65 -15.11 -17.13
N GLY A 100 -21.42 -16.15 -16.82
CA GLY A 100 -21.18 -17.49 -17.34
C GLY A 100 -19.97 -18.22 -16.72
N VAL A 101 -19.24 -17.59 -15.80
CA VAL A 101 -18.10 -18.20 -15.09
C VAL A 101 -18.51 -18.56 -13.67
N LEU A 102 -18.69 -19.85 -13.41
CA LEU A 102 -19.03 -20.32 -12.07
C LEU A 102 -17.91 -19.97 -11.07
N ALA A 103 -18.23 -19.15 -10.07
CA ALA A 103 -17.29 -18.64 -9.08
C ALA A 103 -16.11 -17.82 -9.69
N GLY A 104 -16.36 -17.16 -10.82
CA GLY A 104 -15.45 -16.16 -11.37
C GLY A 104 -15.70 -14.81 -10.70
N THR A 105 -14.72 -14.30 -9.94
CA THR A 105 -14.83 -12.99 -9.30
C THR A 105 -13.63 -12.11 -9.61
N LEU A 106 -13.89 -10.83 -9.84
CA LEU A 106 -12.88 -9.79 -9.93
C LEU A 106 -13.08 -8.85 -8.73
N GLY A 107 -11.99 -8.44 -8.10
CA GLY A 107 -12.00 -7.51 -6.99
C GLY A 107 -11.07 -6.35 -7.29
N VAL A 108 -11.52 -5.14 -6.98
CA VAL A 108 -10.69 -3.95 -7.00
C VAL A 108 -10.88 -3.18 -5.70
N SER A 109 -9.79 -2.86 -5.02
CA SER A 109 -9.82 -2.11 -3.76
C SER A 109 -8.84 -0.96 -3.80
N LEU A 110 -9.23 0.18 -3.24
CA LEU A 110 -8.30 1.27 -2.94
C LEU A 110 -7.75 1.07 -1.53
N ALA A 111 -6.47 0.72 -1.46
CA ALA A 111 -5.76 0.59 -0.19
C ALA A 111 -5.75 1.95 0.51
N LYS A 112 -6.28 2.00 1.74
CA LYS A 112 -6.36 3.24 2.52
C LYS A 112 -4.98 3.86 2.68
N ALA A 113 -4.89 5.19 2.70
CA ALA A 113 -3.63 5.91 2.94
C ALA A 113 -2.90 5.47 4.23
N GLU A 114 -3.66 5.08 5.26
CA GLU A 114 -3.13 4.59 6.53
C GLU A 114 -2.44 3.21 6.44
N SER A 115 -2.66 2.47 5.35
CA SER A 115 -1.98 1.21 5.09
C SER A 115 -0.52 1.42 4.68
N GLY A 116 -0.17 2.57 4.08
CA GLY A 116 1.19 2.86 3.62
C GLY A 116 1.52 2.29 2.24
N GLY A 117 0.51 2.11 1.38
CA GLY A 117 0.66 1.66 0.00
C GLY A 117 1.49 0.38 -0.13
N LEU A 118 2.41 0.34 -1.09
CA LEU A 118 3.29 -0.82 -1.28
C LEU A 118 4.23 -1.06 -0.09
N SER A 119 4.53 -0.05 0.72
CA SER A 119 5.40 -0.26 1.90
C SER A 119 4.79 -1.28 2.87
N HIS A 120 3.46 -1.39 2.92
CA HIS A 120 2.78 -2.45 3.65
C HIS A 120 3.14 -3.84 3.12
N ILE A 121 2.98 -4.06 1.82
CA ILE A 121 3.20 -5.36 1.18
C ILE A 121 4.67 -5.77 1.30
N TYR A 122 5.59 -4.82 1.12
CA TYR A 122 7.01 -5.07 1.33
C TYR A 122 7.34 -5.39 2.79
N SER A 123 6.68 -4.76 3.77
CA SER A 123 6.87 -5.11 5.19
C SER A 123 6.38 -6.53 5.51
N LEU A 124 5.27 -6.97 4.92
CA LEU A 124 4.77 -8.34 5.06
C LEU A 124 5.76 -9.37 4.47
N ASN A 125 6.41 -9.03 3.35
CA ASN A 125 7.46 -9.85 2.76
C ASN A 125 8.71 -9.91 3.66
N GLU A 126 9.16 -8.75 4.17
CA GLU A 126 10.30 -8.65 5.10
C GLU A 126 10.07 -9.48 6.37
N ASP A 127 8.83 -9.49 6.88
CA ASP A 127 8.41 -10.26 8.05
C ASP A 127 8.19 -11.76 7.77
N GLY A 128 8.29 -12.19 6.51
CA GLY A 128 8.12 -13.58 6.09
C GLY A 128 6.68 -14.10 6.14
N ILE A 129 5.70 -13.20 6.02
CA ILE A 129 4.26 -13.52 6.01
C ILE A 129 3.82 -14.03 4.63
N LEU A 130 4.44 -13.53 3.57
CA LEU A 130 4.06 -13.81 2.19
C LEU A 130 4.79 -15.06 1.67
N GLU A 131 4.02 -16.05 1.21
CA GLU A 131 4.55 -17.22 0.48
C GLU A 131 4.90 -16.85 -0.97
N LEU A 132 4.14 -15.92 -1.54
CA LEU A 132 4.34 -15.35 -2.88
C LEU A 132 4.68 -13.87 -2.77
N PHE A 133 5.80 -13.46 -3.36
CA PHE A 133 6.17 -12.06 -3.56
C PHE A 133 7.05 -11.94 -4.81
N GLU A 134 6.50 -11.32 -5.85
CA GLU A 134 7.17 -11.11 -7.13
C GLU A 134 7.05 -9.63 -7.50
N GLU A 135 8.18 -8.92 -7.53
CA GLU A 135 8.26 -7.61 -8.17
C GLU A 135 8.09 -7.78 -9.68
N VAL A 136 7.33 -6.88 -10.27
CA VAL A 136 6.93 -6.98 -11.67
C VAL A 136 7.11 -5.67 -12.39
N ASP A 137 7.01 -5.69 -13.72
CA ASP A 137 7.12 -4.47 -14.52
C ASP A 137 6.06 -3.44 -14.09
N ASP A 138 6.46 -2.17 -14.07
CA ASP A 138 5.59 -1.06 -13.71
C ASP A 138 4.34 -1.00 -14.62
N ILE A 139 3.18 -0.76 -14.01
CA ILE A 139 1.90 -0.62 -14.72
C ILE A 139 1.65 0.86 -14.94
N HIS A 140 1.72 1.29 -16.20
CA HIS A 140 1.62 2.71 -16.57
C HIS A 140 2.55 3.64 -15.75
N GLY A 141 3.76 3.16 -15.41
CA GLY A 141 4.74 3.92 -14.63
C GLY A 141 4.59 3.82 -13.10
N HIS A 142 3.64 3.01 -12.61
CA HIS A 142 3.46 2.76 -11.19
C HIS A 142 4.11 1.43 -10.79
N PRO A 143 4.88 1.39 -9.69
CA PRO A 143 5.46 0.15 -9.20
C PRO A 143 4.36 -0.84 -8.84
N ALA A 144 4.59 -2.12 -9.11
CA ALA A 144 3.64 -3.18 -8.84
C ALA A 144 4.33 -4.45 -8.31
N VAL A 145 3.57 -5.22 -7.53
CA VAL A 145 3.99 -6.53 -7.02
C VAL A 145 2.82 -7.51 -7.08
N ILE A 146 3.11 -8.76 -7.46
CA ILE A 146 2.20 -9.88 -7.20
C ILE A 146 2.58 -10.44 -5.84
N ALA A 147 1.62 -10.56 -4.93
CA ALA A 147 1.90 -11.03 -3.60
C ALA A 147 0.72 -11.75 -2.96
N ALA A 148 1.00 -12.73 -2.11
CA ALA A 148 -0.03 -13.41 -1.34
C ALA A 148 0.55 -14.14 -0.12
N GLU A 149 -0.23 -14.29 0.95
CA GLU A 149 0.11 -15.15 2.08
C GLU A 149 0.25 -16.62 1.66
N ARG A 150 -0.43 -17.02 0.58
CA ARG A 150 -0.40 -18.35 -0.05
C ARG A 150 -0.34 -18.22 -1.55
N ASP A 151 0.54 -18.97 -2.20
CA ASP A 151 0.53 -19.04 -3.67
C ASP A 151 -0.65 -19.90 -4.13
N GLN A 152 -1.71 -19.22 -4.60
CA GLN A 152 -2.97 -19.83 -5.03
C GLN A 152 -3.15 -19.76 -6.55
N ARG A 153 -2.07 -19.47 -7.31
CA ARG A 153 -2.12 -19.37 -8.78
C ARG A 153 -2.56 -20.68 -9.42
N GLU A 154 -2.15 -21.82 -8.87
CA GLU A 154 -2.61 -23.15 -9.33
C GLU A 154 -4.11 -23.40 -9.10
N ASN A 155 -4.76 -22.59 -8.24
CA ASN A 155 -6.19 -22.64 -7.94
C ASN A 155 -6.97 -21.51 -8.66
N GLY A 156 -6.32 -20.80 -9.58
CA GLY A 156 -6.95 -19.73 -10.37
C GLY A 156 -7.09 -18.40 -9.63
N GLU A 157 -6.29 -18.15 -8.60
CA GLU A 157 -6.28 -16.89 -7.85
C GLU A 157 -5.01 -16.08 -8.15
N CYS A 158 -5.13 -14.76 -8.25
CA CYS A 158 -3.97 -13.87 -8.29
C CYS A 158 -4.33 -12.48 -7.76
N ASP A 159 -3.44 -11.94 -6.94
CA ASP A 159 -3.55 -10.61 -6.34
C ASP A 159 -2.35 -9.78 -6.79
N ILE A 160 -2.62 -8.60 -7.36
CA ILE A 160 -1.61 -7.63 -7.76
C ILE A 160 -1.84 -6.30 -7.02
N TYR A 161 -0.77 -5.78 -6.44
CA TYR A 161 -0.76 -4.52 -5.69
C TYR A 161 0.04 -3.49 -6.46
N ILE A 162 -0.53 -2.31 -6.67
CA ILE A 162 0.06 -1.21 -7.43
C ILE A 162 0.16 0.01 -6.52
N GLY A 163 1.31 0.70 -6.51
CA GLY A 163 1.47 1.93 -5.76
C GLY A 163 0.89 3.12 -6.52
N LEU A 164 -0.19 3.73 -6.02
CA LEU A 164 -0.77 4.96 -6.58
C LEU A 164 -0.04 6.20 -6.06
N ARG A 165 0.40 6.13 -4.80
CA ARG A 165 1.24 7.09 -4.08
C ARG A 165 2.09 6.29 -3.09
N ASP A 166 3.06 6.92 -2.44
CA ASP A 166 3.84 6.25 -1.40
C ASP A 166 2.98 5.74 -0.22
N ASP A 167 1.79 6.32 -0.02
CA ASP A 167 0.85 5.98 1.05
C ASP A 167 -0.40 5.21 0.61
N ALA A 168 -0.69 5.15 -0.69
CA ALA A 168 -1.93 4.58 -1.21
C ALA A 168 -1.66 3.62 -2.36
N GLY A 169 -2.51 2.61 -2.51
CA GLY A 169 -2.36 1.61 -3.54
C GLY A 169 -3.68 1.15 -4.14
N LEU A 170 -3.59 0.49 -5.28
CA LEU A 170 -4.66 -0.24 -5.91
C LEU A 170 -4.38 -1.74 -5.73
N ASP A 171 -5.35 -2.47 -5.21
CA ASP A 171 -5.33 -3.92 -5.10
C ASP A 171 -6.32 -4.50 -6.11
N VAL A 172 -5.82 -5.33 -7.02
CA VAL A 172 -6.64 -6.07 -7.99
C VAL A 172 -6.50 -7.55 -7.72
N GLN A 173 -7.61 -8.17 -7.41
CA GLN A 173 -7.72 -9.60 -7.15
C GLN A 173 -8.58 -10.26 -8.21
N VAL A 174 -8.16 -11.44 -8.67
CA VAL A 174 -9.00 -12.30 -9.51
C VAL A 174 -9.11 -13.68 -8.92
N THR A 175 -10.25 -14.32 -9.15
CA THR A 175 -10.49 -15.72 -8.81
C THR A 175 -11.27 -16.36 -9.94
N PHE A 176 -10.72 -17.46 -10.47
CA PHE A 176 -11.37 -18.30 -11.46
C PHE A 176 -11.27 -19.75 -10.98
N SER A 177 -12.21 -20.21 -10.16
CA SER A 177 -12.05 -21.48 -9.41
C SER A 177 -12.09 -22.78 -10.23
N SER A 178 -12.30 -22.71 -11.56
CA SER A 178 -12.34 -23.90 -12.41
C SER A 178 -11.88 -23.65 -13.84
N ALA A 179 -10.88 -24.41 -14.30
CA ALA A 179 -10.42 -24.43 -15.69
C ALA A 179 -11.50 -24.88 -16.69
N GLU A 180 -12.54 -25.59 -16.24
CA GLU A 180 -13.68 -25.94 -17.11
C GLU A 180 -14.58 -24.74 -17.40
N HIS A 181 -14.55 -23.71 -16.54
CA HIS A 181 -15.47 -22.57 -16.59
C HIS A 181 -14.80 -21.25 -16.94
N SER A 182 -13.46 -21.18 -16.96
CA SER A 182 -12.72 -19.99 -17.35
C SER A 182 -11.39 -20.35 -18.00
N GLU A 183 -11.07 -19.70 -19.13
CA GLU A 183 -9.74 -19.79 -19.76
C GLU A 183 -8.64 -19.11 -18.93
N HIS A 184 -9.02 -18.26 -17.98
CA HIS A 184 -8.10 -17.53 -17.10
C HIS A 184 -7.68 -18.32 -15.86
N HIS A 185 -8.23 -19.52 -15.61
CA HIS A 185 -7.87 -20.35 -14.45
C HIS A 185 -6.38 -20.70 -14.42
N ASP A 186 -5.79 -21.08 -15.56
CA ASP A 186 -4.40 -21.55 -15.62
C ASP A 186 -3.39 -20.39 -15.68
N ALA A 187 -3.88 -19.16 -15.91
CA ALA A 187 -3.09 -17.94 -15.97
C ALA A 187 -3.85 -16.76 -15.33
N PRO A 188 -4.17 -16.83 -14.02
CA PRO A 188 -5.02 -15.82 -13.37
C PRO A 188 -4.31 -14.46 -13.31
N CYS A 189 -2.98 -14.45 -13.15
CA CYS A 189 -2.24 -13.19 -13.09
C CYS A 189 -2.28 -12.40 -14.41
N ASP A 190 -2.37 -13.06 -15.57
CA ASP A 190 -2.52 -12.34 -16.86
C ASP A 190 -3.84 -11.55 -16.89
N ALA A 191 -4.91 -12.09 -16.31
CA ALA A 191 -6.17 -11.38 -16.14
C ALA A 191 -6.03 -10.24 -15.11
N ALA A 192 -5.40 -10.50 -13.96
CA ALA A 192 -5.18 -9.48 -12.93
C ALA A 192 -4.38 -8.28 -13.47
N TYR A 193 -3.33 -8.53 -14.27
CA TYR A 193 -2.57 -7.47 -14.94
C TYR A 193 -3.42 -6.61 -15.84
N ARG A 194 -4.21 -7.23 -16.71
CA ARG A 194 -5.04 -6.51 -17.68
C ARG A 194 -6.08 -5.63 -16.99
N LEU A 195 -6.60 -6.10 -15.86
CA LEU A 195 -7.53 -5.35 -15.02
C LEU A 195 -6.81 -4.23 -14.26
N ALA A 196 -5.59 -4.46 -13.80
CA ALA A 196 -4.77 -3.42 -13.18
C ALA A 196 -4.39 -2.31 -14.17
N GLU A 197 -4.03 -2.64 -15.42
CA GLU A 197 -3.83 -1.66 -16.50
C GLU A 197 -5.09 -0.80 -16.67
N LEU A 198 -6.24 -1.43 -16.85
CA LEU A 198 -7.52 -0.71 -16.99
C LEU A 198 -7.84 0.19 -15.78
N GLY A 199 -7.58 -0.30 -14.57
CA GLY A 199 -7.79 0.46 -13.34
C GLY A 199 -6.91 1.70 -13.25
N ILE A 200 -5.61 1.56 -13.53
CA ILE A 200 -4.68 2.70 -13.53
C ILE A 200 -5.02 3.71 -14.64
N GLU A 201 -5.34 3.24 -15.85
CA GLU A 201 -5.80 4.12 -16.93
C GLU A 201 -7.03 4.94 -16.53
N THR A 202 -7.98 4.30 -15.86
CA THR A 202 -9.22 4.95 -15.39
C THR A 202 -8.91 6.00 -14.32
N LEU A 203 -8.10 5.65 -13.32
CA LEU A 203 -7.69 6.56 -12.24
C LEU A 203 -6.98 7.79 -12.80
N GLN A 204 -5.99 7.62 -13.68
CA GLN A 204 -5.26 8.73 -14.31
C GLN A 204 -6.14 9.60 -15.21
N ALA A 205 -7.18 9.02 -15.83
CA ALA A 205 -8.12 9.79 -16.65
C ALA A 205 -9.07 10.67 -15.83
N GLY A 206 -9.22 10.40 -14.54
CA GLY A 206 -10.08 11.13 -13.60
C GLY A 206 -9.41 12.34 -12.92
N GLU A 207 -8.12 12.56 -13.15
CA GLU A 207 -7.35 13.69 -12.58
C GLU A 207 -7.65 15.06 -13.21
#